data_AF-A0A0C3QRH8-F1
#
_entry.id   AF-A0A0C3QRH8-F1
#
_cell.length_a   1.000
_cell.length_b   1.000
_cell.length_c   1.000
_cell.angle_alpha   90.00
_cell.angle_beta   90.00
_cell.angle_gamma   90.00
#
_symmetry.space_group_name_H-M   'P 1'
#
loop_
_entity.id
_entity.type
_entity.pdbx_description
1 polymer ?
#
loop_
_entity_poly.entity_id
_entity_poly.type
_entity_poly.pdbx_seq_one_letter_code
_entity_poly.pdbx_strand_id
1 'polypeptide(L)'
;MNTTADIFKEQITERPEIPARFGEDGGRFYVYYDQLADELDEDLTKRLKSQLDSLLIFAGLFAGVNSAFLAFTLPMMSVDPADDTNALLLQLVKGVNATINFEADLPSATFSPPSAIYPVNILFA
;
A
#
# COMPACT_ATOMS: atom_id res chain seq x y z
N MET A 1 -58.90 -1.65 -13.88
CA MET A 1 -58.26 -0.40 -14.35
C MET A 1 -56.98 -0.24 -13.55
N ASN A 2 -55.86 -0.51 -14.20
CA ASN A 2 -54.54 -0.85 -13.62
C ASN A 2 -53.66 0.38 -13.34
N THR A 3 -54.27 1.52 -13.04
CA THR A 3 -53.63 2.82 -13.25
C THR A 3 -52.58 3.17 -12.20
N THR A 4 -52.69 2.70 -10.95
CA THR A 4 -51.78 3.13 -9.87
C THR A 4 -50.43 2.42 -9.88
N ALA A 5 -50.34 1.20 -10.43
CA ALA A 5 -49.09 0.43 -10.47
C ALA A 5 -48.16 0.89 -11.61
N ASP A 6 -48.73 1.37 -12.72
CA ASP A 6 -47.93 1.80 -13.88
C ASP A 6 -47.25 3.16 -13.69
N ILE A 7 -47.76 4.01 -12.79
CA ILE A 7 -47.17 5.34 -12.56
C ILE A 7 -45.82 5.26 -11.83
N PHE A 8 -45.53 4.18 -11.10
CA PHE A 8 -44.26 3.99 -10.36
C PHE A 8 -43.14 3.36 -11.19
N LYS A 9 -43.37 3.10 -12.48
CA LYS A 9 -42.38 2.56 -13.43
C LYS A 9 -41.69 3.62 -14.27
N GLU A 10 -42.21 4.84 -14.35
CA GLU A 10 -41.53 5.92 -15.04
C GLU A 10 -40.36 6.42 -14.19
N GLN A 11 -39.17 6.43 -14.77
CA GLN A 11 -38.00 7.14 -14.25
C GLN A 11 -38.39 8.61 -14.13
N ILE A 12 -38.52 9.08 -12.89
CA ILE A 12 -38.95 10.44 -12.59
C ILE A 12 -37.75 11.36 -12.89
N THR A 13 -37.70 11.91 -14.10
CA THR A 13 -36.57 12.73 -14.59
C THR A 13 -36.57 14.16 -14.03
N GLU A 14 -37.70 14.62 -13.47
CA GLU A 14 -37.87 15.98 -12.96
C GLU A 14 -38.24 15.98 -11.47
N ARG A 15 -37.68 16.94 -10.72
CA ARG A 15 -37.89 17.06 -9.28
C ARG A 15 -39.38 17.35 -8.99
N PRO A 16 -40.11 16.47 -8.27
CA PRO A 16 -41.49 16.70 -7.92
C PRO A 16 -41.64 17.86 -6.94
N GLU A 17 -42.75 18.59 -7.03
CA GLU A 17 -43.09 19.66 -6.09
C GLU A 17 -43.24 19.07 -4.67
N ILE A 18 -42.77 19.81 -3.66
CA ILE A 18 -42.85 19.37 -2.27
C ILE A 18 -44.32 19.49 -1.82
N PRO A 19 -44.99 18.39 -1.43
CA PRO A 19 -46.38 18.45 -1.01
C PRO A 19 -46.52 19.25 0.30
N ALA A 20 -47.57 20.07 0.41
CA ALA A 20 -47.82 20.89 1.60
C ALA A 20 -48.26 20.04 2.81
N ARG A 21 -48.87 18.87 2.56
CA ARG A 21 -49.21 17.89 3.58
C ARG A 21 -48.74 16.49 3.18
N PHE A 22 -48.38 15.69 4.19
CA PHE A 22 -47.90 14.32 3.98
C PHE A 22 -48.94 13.47 3.21
N GLY A 23 -48.50 12.79 2.15
CA GLY A 23 -49.33 11.90 1.35
C GLY A 23 -50.28 12.60 0.35
N GLU A 24 -50.24 13.93 0.25
CA GLU A 24 -51.08 14.71 -0.68
C GLU A 24 -50.78 14.38 -2.15
N ASP A 25 -49.54 13.98 -2.48
CA ASP A 25 -49.15 13.57 -3.83
C ASP A 25 -49.28 12.06 -4.09
N GLY A 26 -49.76 11.26 -3.12
CA GLY A 26 -49.81 9.80 -3.22
C GLY A 26 -48.47 9.09 -2.97
N GLY A 27 -47.50 9.73 -2.31
CA GLY A 27 -46.19 9.18 -1.95
C GLY A 27 -45.10 9.33 -3.03
N ARG A 28 -45.35 10.11 -4.07
CA ARG A 28 -44.50 10.22 -5.28
C ARG A 28 -43.19 10.93 -4.99
N PHE A 29 -43.23 11.96 -4.14
CA PHE A 29 -42.06 12.67 -3.61
C PHE A 29 -41.14 11.74 -2.83
N TYR A 30 -41.70 10.87 -1.98
CA TYR A 30 -40.91 9.92 -1.20
C TYR A 30 -40.29 8.84 -2.09
N VAL A 31 -41.04 8.30 -3.05
CA VAL A 31 -40.49 7.33 -4.01
C VAL A 31 -39.39 7.94 -4.88
N TYR A 32 -39.54 9.20 -5.31
CA TYR A 32 -38.50 9.92 -6.02
C TYR A 32 -37.24 10.10 -5.17
N TYR A 33 -37.40 10.50 -3.90
CA TYR A 33 -36.27 10.69 -3.00
C TYR A 33 -35.56 9.37 -2.69
N ASP A 34 -36.31 8.29 -2.50
CA ASP A 34 -35.78 6.93 -2.27
C ASP A 34 -34.97 6.45 -3.47
N GLN A 35 -35.50 6.63 -4.69
CA GLN A 35 -34.78 6.33 -5.93
C GLN A 35 -33.50 7.16 -6.10
N LEU A 36 -33.57 8.46 -5.78
CA LEU A 36 -32.42 9.35 -5.86
C LEU A 36 -31.35 8.99 -4.81
N ALA A 37 -31.78 8.61 -3.61
CA ALA A 37 -30.88 8.16 -2.55
C ALA A 37 -30.19 6.85 -2.94
N ASP A 38 -30.94 5.87 -3.45
CA ASP A 38 -30.40 4.61 -3.96
C ASP A 38 -29.40 4.82 -5.10
N GLU A 39 -29.71 5.68 -6.07
CA GLU A 39 -28.81 6.00 -7.18
C GLU A 39 -27.51 6.66 -6.68
N LEU A 40 -27.64 7.62 -5.75
CA LEU A 40 -26.49 8.31 -5.17
C LEU A 40 -25.60 7.37 -4.37
N ASP A 41 -26.19 6.50 -3.56
CA ASP A 41 -25.47 5.52 -2.75
C ASP A 41 -24.78 4.48 -3.63
N GLU A 42 -25.44 4.04 -4.71
CA GLU A 42 -24.85 3.11 -5.67
C GLU A 42 -23.69 3.75 -6.45
N ASP A 43 -23.83 5.00 -6.93
CA ASP A 43 -22.74 5.74 -7.59
C ASP A 43 -21.56 5.97 -6.64
N LEU A 44 -21.85 6.42 -5.40
CA LEU A 44 -20.83 6.64 -4.38
C LEU A 44 -20.05 5.36 -4.11
N THR A 45 -20.75 4.24 -3.90
CA THR A 45 -20.12 2.95 -3.61
C THR A 45 -19.28 2.45 -4.80
N LYS A 46 -19.79 2.59 -6.02
CA LYS A 46 -19.05 2.22 -7.25
C LYS A 46 -17.80 3.07 -7.42
N ARG A 47 -17.91 4.40 -7.26
CA ARG A 47 -16.78 5.33 -7.39
C ARG A 47 -15.74 5.07 -6.31
N LEU A 48 -16.17 4.92 -5.06
CA LEU A 48 -15.27 4.67 -3.94
C LEU A 48 -14.54 3.35 -4.10
N LYS A 49 -15.23 2.28 -4.52
CA LYS A 49 -14.61 0.98 -4.83
C LYS A 49 -13.55 1.12 -5.93
N SER A 50 -13.88 1.80 -7.03
CA SER A 50 -12.96 2.02 -8.14
C SER A 50 -11.71 2.81 -7.72
N GLN A 51 -11.89 3.88 -6.95
CA GLN A 51 -10.79 4.69 -6.43
C GLN A 51 -9.92 3.90 -5.45
N LEU A 52 -10.54 3.09 -4.58
CA LEU A 52 -9.82 2.29 -3.60
C LEU A 52 -9.02 1.18 -4.28
N ASP A 53 -9.57 0.51 -5.29
CA ASP A 53 -8.85 -0.51 -6.07
C ASP A 53 -7.57 0.07 -6.70
N SER A 54 -7.68 1.25 -7.32
CA SER A 54 -6.53 1.96 -7.88
C SER A 54 -5.51 2.36 -6.79
N LEU A 55 -5.98 2.92 -5.68
CA LEU A 55 -5.10 3.32 -4.58
C LEU A 55 -4.36 2.13 -3.95
N LEU A 56 -5.03 1.00 -3.79
CA LEU A 56 -4.43 -0.21 -3.23
C LEU A 56 -3.37 -0.80 -4.15
N ILE A 57 -3.56 -0.76 -5.47
CA ILE A 57 -2.53 -1.16 -6.44
C ILE A 57 -1.29 -0.29 -6.28
N PHE A 58 -1.44 1.04 -6.22
CA PHE A 58 -0.30 1.95 -6.04
C PHE A 58 0.35 1.80 -4.67
N ALA A 59 -0.43 1.64 -3.60
CA ALA A 59 0.08 1.43 -2.26
C ALA A 59 0.87 0.12 -2.17
N GLY A 60 0.35 -0.96 -2.75
CA GLY A 60 1.01 -2.25 -2.81
C GLY A 60 2.31 -2.20 -3.61
N LEU A 61 2.31 -1.53 -4.76
CA LEU A 61 3.51 -1.35 -5.58
C LEU A 61 4.57 -0.52 -4.84
N PHE A 62 4.15 0.58 -4.20
CA PHE A 62 5.05 1.42 -3.42
C PHE A 62 5.67 0.68 -2.24
N ALA A 63 4.84 -0.03 -1.45
CA ALA A 63 5.30 -0.86 -0.35
C ALA A 63 6.24 -1.98 -0.83
N GLY A 64 5.92 -2.61 -1.96
CA GLY A 64 6.74 -3.65 -2.56
C GLY A 64 8.11 -3.14 -3.01
N VAL A 65 8.17 -1.98 -3.65
CA VAL A 65 9.44 -1.34 -4.07
C VAL A 65 10.30 -1.00 -2.85
N ASN A 66 9.73 -0.38 -1.82
CA ASN A 66 10.47 -0.06 -0.58
C ASN A 66 10.98 -1.34 0.11
N SER A 67 10.14 -2.37 0.19
CA SER A 67 10.51 -3.66 0.76
C SER A 67 11.64 -4.34 -0.03
N ALA A 68 11.63 -4.23 -1.36
CA ALA A 68 12.70 -4.79 -2.19
C ALA A 68 14.03 -4.06 -1.99
N PHE A 69 14.01 -2.73 -1.90
CA PHE A 69 15.21 -1.94 -1.57
C PHE A 69 15.76 -2.31 -0.19
N LEU A 70 14.91 -2.43 0.83
CA LEU A 70 15.31 -2.90 2.16
C LEU A 70 15.90 -4.32 2.10
N ALA A 71 15.21 -5.27 1.47
CA ALA A 71 15.69 -6.65 1.38
C ALA A 71 17.07 -6.78 0.71
N PHE A 72 17.34 -5.91 -0.27
CA PHE A 72 18.63 -5.88 -0.95
C PHE A 72 19.73 -5.17 -0.14
N THR A 73 19.37 -4.09 0.56
CA THR A 73 20.36 -3.21 1.20
C THR A 73 20.58 -3.50 2.68
N LEU A 74 19.64 -4.12 3.39
CA LEU A 74 19.79 -4.56 4.78
C LEU A 74 20.99 -5.50 4.95
N PRO A 75 21.19 -6.54 4.11
CA PRO A 75 22.35 -7.43 4.25
C PRO A 75 23.69 -6.69 4.10
N MET A 76 23.72 -5.61 3.32
CA MET A 76 24.93 -4.80 3.10
C MET A 76 25.32 -3.95 4.33
N MET A 77 24.47 -3.88 5.36
CA MET A 77 24.82 -3.28 6.65
C MET A 77 25.45 -4.27 7.63
N SER A 78 25.59 -5.54 7.24
CA SER A 78 26.28 -6.56 8.03
C SER A 78 27.60 -6.94 7.36
N VAL A 79 28.53 -7.36 8.20
CA VAL A 79 29.80 -7.97 7.78
C VAL A 79 29.53 -9.26 7.00
N ASP A 80 30.31 -9.52 5.93
CA ASP A 80 30.37 -10.83 5.28
C ASP A 80 31.23 -11.80 6.12
N PRO A 81 30.67 -12.88 6.68
CA PRO A 81 31.44 -13.85 7.46
C PRO A 81 32.52 -14.59 6.64
N ALA A 82 32.45 -14.55 5.31
CA ALA A 82 33.48 -15.11 4.44
C ALA A 82 34.78 -14.30 4.47
N ASP A 83 34.76 -13.00 4.76
CA ASP A 83 35.95 -12.15 4.74
C ASP A 83 36.98 -12.59 5.79
N ASP A 84 36.54 -12.82 7.03
CA ASP A 84 37.39 -13.31 8.12
C ASP A 84 37.92 -14.71 7.81
N THR A 85 37.05 -15.59 7.30
CA THR A 85 37.42 -16.96 6.93
C THR A 85 38.49 -16.96 5.84
N ASN A 86 38.33 -16.12 4.81
CA ASN A 86 39.28 -15.99 3.70
C ASN A 86 40.63 -15.42 4.19
N ALA A 87 40.62 -14.45 5.09
CA ALA A 87 41.83 -13.88 5.67
C ALA A 87 42.62 -14.91 6.50
N LEU A 88 41.91 -15.70 7.32
CA LEU A 88 42.50 -16.77 8.12
C LEU A 88 43.05 -17.92 7.24
N LEU A 89 42.31 -18.33 6.19
CA LEU A 89 42.78 -19.33 5.24
C LEU A 89 44.02 -18.85 4.47
N LEU A 90 44.05 -17.57 4.08
CA LEU A 90 45.21 -16.97 3.42
C LEU A 90 46.43 -16.96 4.35
N GLN A 91 46.24 -16.67 5.64
CA GLN A 91 47.30 -16.73 6.65
C GLN A 91 47.85 -18.16 6.80
N LEU A 92 46.96 -19.16 6.86
CA LEU A 92 47.32 -20.58 6.92
C LEU A 92 48.14 -21.00 5.69
N VAL A 93 47.69 -20.66 4.48
CA VAL A 93 48.37 -21.02 3.22
C VAL A 93 49.73 -20.34 3.10
N LYS A 94 49.86 -19.09 3.57
CA LYS A 94 51.12 -18.35 3.52
C LYS A 94 52.11 -18.73 4.62
N GLY A 95 51.69 -19.49 5.64
CA GLY A 95 52.53 -19.84 6.79
C GLY A 95 52.99 -18.62 7.60
N VAL A 96 52.22 -17.53 7.57
CA VAL A 96 52.55 -16.27 8.27
C VAL A 96 52.01 -16.32 9.70
N ASN A 97 52.89 -16.17 10.68
CA ASN A 97 52.56 -16.28 12.11
C ASN A 97 52.17 -14.95 12.79
N ALA A 98 51.96 -13.84 12.07
CA ALA A 98 51.97 -12.51 12.70
C ALA A 98 50.90 -11.49 12.26
N THR A 99 50.08 -11.73 11.22
CA THR A 99 49.16 -10.70 10.70
C THR A 99 47.81 -10.63 11.42
N ILE A 100 47.29 -11.77 11.90
CA ILE A 100 46.02 -11.84 12.63
C ILE A 100 46.30 -12.64 13.90
N ASN A 101 46.38 -11.95 15.03
CA ASN A 101 46.65 -12.55 16.34
C ASN A 101 45.44 -12.45 17.29
N PHE A 102 44.59 -11.44 17.07
CA PHE A 102 43.39 -11.20 17.86
C PHE A 102 42.19 -10.92 16.95
N GLU A 103 40.98 -11.02 17.48
CA GLU A 103 39.75 -10.69 16.73
C GLU A 103 39.75 -9.25 16.17
N ALA A 104 40.45 -8.33 16.83
CA ALA A 104 40.59 -6.94 16.36
C ALA A 104 41.40 -6.80 15.05
N ASP A 105 42.19 -7.81 14.68
CA ASP A 105 42.96 -7.84 13.44
C ASP A 105 42.15 -8.41 12.25
N LEU A 106 40.94 -8.90 12.51
CA LEU A 106 40.06 -9.44 11.47
C LEU A 106 39.48 -8.32 10.59
N PRO A 107 39.28 -8.56 9.28
CA PRO A 107 38.69 -7.57 8.39
C PRO A 107 37.30 -7.11 8.84
N SER A 108 36.53 -7.98 9.50
CA SER A 108 35.26 -7.64 10.13
C SER A 108 35.33 -6.52 11.18
N ALA A 109 36.44 -6.40 11.91
CA ALA A 109 36.58 -5.42 12.99
C ALA A 109 36.63 -3.96 12.49
N THR A 110 36.98 -3.74 11.22
CA THR A 110 37.02 -2.41 10.58
C THR A 110 35.86 -2.21 9.60
N PHE A 111 34.86 -3.09 9.64
CA PHE A 111 33.73 -3.02 8.71
C PHE A 111 32.99 -1.69 8.83
N SER A 112 32.70 -1.11 7.66
CA SER A 112 31.84 0.06 7.53
C SER A 112 30.96 -0.10 6.30
N PRO A 113 29.62 -0.06 6.46
CA PRO A 113 28.70 -0.11 5.34
C PRO A 113 28.96 1.02 4.33
N PRO A 114 28.72 0.79 3.03
CA PRO A 114 28.74 1.85 2.03
C PRO A 114 27.85 3.05 2.41
N SER A 115 28.36 4.27 2.29
CA SER A 115 27.67 5.50 2.71
C SER A 115 26.31 5.73 2.04
N ALA A 116 26.12 5.22 0.83
CA ALA A 116 24.86 5.32 0.09
C ALA A 116 23.72 4.46 0.66
N ILE A 117 24.03 3.50 1.53
CA ILE A 117 23.07 2.50 2.02
C ILE A 117 22.34 2.96 3.30
N TYR A 118 22.98 3.82 4.10
CA TYR A 118 22.36 4.44 5.28
C TYR A 118 21.05 5.17 4.97
N PRO A 119 20.97 6.11 4.01
CA PRO A 119 19.72 6.83 3.76
C PRO A 119 18.61 5.90 3.25
N VAL A 120 18.94 4.84 2.49
CA VAL A 120 17.95 3.86 2.02
C VAL A 120 17.34 3.12 3.22
N ASN A 121 18.16 2.62 4.13
CA ASN A 121 17.67 1.88 5.29
C ASN A 121 17.01 2.78 6.35
N ILE A 122 17.34 4.07 6.42
CA ILE A 122 16.69 5.01 7.35
C ILE A 122 15.36 5.52 6.79
N LEU A 123 15.30 5.80 5.48
CA LEU A 123 14.13 6.41 4.86
C LEU A 123 13.00 5.40 4.57
N PHE A 124 13.36 4.14 4.33
CA PHE A 124 12.40 3.12 3.90
C PHE A 124 12.06 2.06 4.97
N ALA A 125 12.70 2.09 6.15
CA ALA A 125 12.44 1.18 7.27
C ALA A 125 11.16 1.50 8.07
#